data_AF-A0A957D799-F1
#
_entry.id   AF-A0A957D799-F1
#
_cell.length_a   1.000
_cell.length_b   1.000
_cell.length_c   1.000
_cell.angle_alpha   90.00
_cell.angle_beta   90.00
_cell.angle_gamma   90.00
#
_symmetry.space_group_name_H-M   'P 1'
#
loop_
_entity.id
_entity.type
_entity.pdbx_description
1 polymer ?
#
loop_
_entity_poly.entity_id
_entity_poly.type
_entity_poly.pdbx_seq_one_letter_code
_entity_poly.pdbx_strand_id
1 'polypeptide(L)'
;PSTIPVEITPTHVVLAETADGMVGNGRILHHKTDFVILATGFRADMSLFRNAGVTLQGPAEVPLYDEATMETNVPGLYVAGTAAGGTQERFTHFISTTHHHVIKIVRHITGITPQHIGSVPTRNNAVTYEEVKAN
;
A
#
# COMPACT_ATOMS: atom_id res chain seq x y z
N PRO A 1 -19.63 20.01 -3.90
CA PRO A 1 -19.51 19.34 -5.22
C PRO A 1 -18.24 18.48 -5.26
N SER A 2 -18.39 17.20 -5.59
CA SER A 2 -17.24 16.32 -5.83
C SER A 2 -16.65 16.66 -7.21
N THR A 3 -15.34 16.89 -7.27
CA THR A 3 -14.63 17.26 -8.50
C THR A 3 -13.30 16.51 -8.61
N ILE A 4 -12.82 16.27 -9.83
CA ILE A 4 -11.46 15.77 -10.07
C ILE A 4 -10.68 16.69 -11.01
N PRO A 5 -9.35 16.80 -10.85
CA PRO A 5 -8.51 17.52 -11.80
C PRO A 5 -8.43 16.74 -13.13
N VAL A 6 -8.67 17.43 -14.25
CA VAL A 6 -8.55 16.86 -15.60
C VAL A 6 -7.42 17.50 -16.40
N GLU A 7 -7.01 18.73 -16.04
CA GLU A 7 -5.86 19.41 -16.64
C GLU A 7 -5.21 20.33 -15.59
N ILE A 8 -3.89 20.40 -15.59
CA ILE A 8 -3.10 21.33 -14.78
C ILE A 8 -2.33 22.22 -15.72
N THR A 9 -2.57 23.53 -15.64
CA THR A 9 -1.88 24.55 -16.44
C THR A 9 -0.98 25.40 -15.54
N PRO A 10 -0.09 26.25 -16.11
CA PRO A 10 0.74 27.15 -15.32
C PRO A 10 -0.02 28.19 -14.47
N THR A 11 -1.32 28.42 -14.72
CA THR A 11 -2.09 29.49 -14.05
C THR A 11 -3.32 28.99 -13.30
N HIS A 12 -3.80 27.80 -13.61
CA HIS A 12 -5.03 27.24 -13.04
C HIS A 12 -5.12 25.73 -13.23
N VAL A 13 -5.96 25.10 -12.41
CA VAL A 13 -6.39 23.70 -12.57
C VAL A 13 -7.78 23.68 -13.19
N VAL A 14 -7.99 22.80 -14.17
CA VAL A 14 -9.29 22.48 -14.72
C VAL A 14 -9.86 21.30 -13.93
N LEU A 15 -11.00 21.54 -13.28
CA LEU A 15 -11.71 20.56 -12.48
C LEU A 15 -13.01 20.17 -13.19
N ALA A 16 -13.27 18.88 -13.30
CA ALA A 16 -14.56 18.36 -13.79
C ALA A 16 -15.43 17.93 -12.61
N GLU A 17 -16.71 18.30 -12.64
CA GLU A 17 -17.69 17.75 -11.70
C GLU A 17 -17.87 16.24 -11.91
N THR A 18 -17.95 15.54 -10.78
CA THR A 18 -18.12 14.08 -10.75
C THR A 18 -19.44 13.68 -10.12
N ALA A 19 -20.03 12.60 -10.62
CA ALA A 19 -21.08 11.83 -9.96
C ALA A 19 -20.53 10.42 -9.71
N ASP A 20 -20.62 9.94 -8.47
CA ASP A 20 -20.11 8.62 -8.06
C ASP A 20 -18.63 8.36 -8.42
N GLY A 21 -17.80 9.41 -8.35
CA GLY A 21 -16.36 9.33 -8.63
C GLY A 21 -15.98 9.28 -10.12
N MET A 22 -16.97 9.26 -11.02
CA MET A 22 -16.76 9.31 -12.46
C MET A 22 -16.94 10.73 -12.99
N VAL A 23 -16.12 11.10 -13.98
CA VAL A 23 -16.31 12.35 -14.74
C VAL A 23 -17.60 12.22 -15.54
N GLY A 24 -18.61 13.00 -15.16
CA GLY A 24 -19.84 13.11 -15.94
C GLY A 24 -19.73 14.20 -17.01
N ASN A 25 -20.83 14.44 -17.73
CA ASN A 25 -20.99 15.62 -18.59
C ASN A 25 -21.30 16.90 -17.78
N GLY A 26 -20.78 16.95 -16.54
CA GLY A 26 -21.03 18.03 -15.59
C GLY A 26 -20.24 19.28 -15.94
N ARG A 27 -20.31 20.28 -15.06
CA ARG A 27 -19.63 21.55 -15.28
C ARG A 27 -18.11 21.40 -15.19
N ILE A 28 -17.42 22.09 -16.09
CA ILE A 28 -15.97 22.31 -16.01
C ILE A 28 -15.70 23.63 -15.25
N LEU A 29 -14.74 23.58 -14.33
CA LEU A 29 -14.35 24.65 -13.44
C LEU A 29 -12.88 24.99 -13.68
N HIS A 30 -12.59 26.25 -13.97
CA HIS A 30 -11.21 26.75 -14.03
C HIS A 30 -10.89 27.43 -12.70
N HIS A 31 -10.00 26.84 -11.92
CA HIS A 31 -9.62 27.35 -10.60
C HIS A 31 -8.18 27.87 -10.62
N LYS A 32 -7.99 29.18 -10.48
CA LYS A 32 -6.66 29.80 -10.42
C LYS A 32 -5.86 29.17 -9.28
N THR A 33 -4.67 28.68 -9.57
CA THR A 33 -3.89 27.88 -8.61
C THR A 33 -2.42 27.99 -8.98
N ASP A 34 -1.59 28.36 -8.02
CA ASP A 34 -0.14 28.54 -8.23
C ASP A 34 0.64 27.24 -8.02
N PHE A 35 0.11 26.30 -7.21
CA PHE A 35 0.74 25.00 -6.93
C PHE A 35 -0.30 23.89 -6.81
N VAL A 36 0.04 22.69 -7.31
CA VAL A 36 -0.81 21.49 -7.21
C VAL A 36 -0.04 20.36 -6.52
N ILE A 37 -0.67 19.74 -5.53
CA ILE A 37 -0.15 18.54 -4.86
C ILE A 37 -1.08 17.37 -5.21
N LEU A 38 -0.57 16.42 -6.00
CA LEU A 38 -1.31 15.21 -6.34
C LEU A 38 -1.13 14.15 -5.24
N ALA A 39 -2.03 14.19 -4.25
CA ALA A 39 -2.11 13.20 -3.18
C ALA A 39 -3.05 12.03 -3.53
N THR A 40 -2.88 11.44 -4.72
CA THR A 40 -3.79 10.43 -5.31
C THR A 40 -3.42 8.98 -4.97
N GLY A 41 -2.64 8.78 -3.91
CA GLY A 41 -2.13 7.46 -3.52
C GLY A 41 -0.92 7.00 -4.35
N PHE A 42 -0.64 5.70 -4.28
CA PHE A 42 0.50 5.07 -4.96
C PHE A 42 0.10 3.74 -5.57
N ARG A 43 0.82 3.32 -6.61
CA ARG A 43 0.76 1.97 -7.17
C ARG A 43 2.05 1.24 -6.85
N ALA A 44 1.97 0.01 -6.35
CA ALA A 44 3.16 -0.79 -6.10
C ALA A 44 3.76 -1.24 -7.44
N ASP A 45 5.07 -1.02 -7.63
CA ASP A 45 5.79 -1.60 -8.73
C ASP A 45 6.23 -3.03 -8.39
N MET A 46 5.52 -4.01 -8.96
CA MET A 46 5.79 -5.43 -8.76
C MET A 46 6.70 -6.04 -9.83
N SER A 47 7.41 -5.22 -10.61
CA SER A 47 8.35 -5.67 -11.64
C SER A 47 9.44 -6.58 -11.09
N LEU A 48 10.03 -6.24 -9.94
CA LEU A 48 11.04 -7.05 -9.27
C LEU A 48 10.50 -8.44 -8.90
N PHE A 49 9.27 -8.51 -8.37
CA PHE A 49 8.63 -9.76 -7.96
C PHE A 49 8.38 -10.67 -9.16
N ARG A 50 7.83 -10.11 -10.25
CA ARG A 50 7.67 -10.84 -11.52
C ARG A 50 9.00 -11.38 -12.04
N ASN A 51 10.03 -10.53 -12.08
CA ASN A 51 11.35 -10.91 -12.57
C ASN A 51 12.01 -11.99 -11.69
N ALA A 52 11.69 -12.03 -10.40
CA ALA A 52 12.14 -13.05 -9.47
C ALA A 52 11.33 -14.37 -9.55
N GLY A 53 10.25 -14.42 -10.34
CA GLY A 53 9.40 -15.61 -10.48
C GLY A 53 8.29 -15.73 -9.44
N VAL A 54 7.99 -14.65 -8.70
CA VAL A 54 6.90 -14.63 -7.73
C VAL A 54 5.56 -14.54 -8.45
N THR A 55 4.64 -15.44 -8.10
CA THR A 55 3.25 -15.42 -8.53
C THR A 55 2.54 -14.25 -7.86
N LEU A 56 1.87 -13.41 -8.63
CA LEU A 56 1.06 -12.29 -8.13
C LEU A 56 -0.43 -12.57 -8.33
N GLN A 57 -1.26 -12.17 -7.38
CA GLN A 57 -2.67 -12.52 -7.30
C GLN A 57 -3.57 -11.28 -7.36
N GLY A 58 -4.64 -11.40 -8.15
CA GLY A 58 -5.68 -10.39 -8.24
C GLY A 58 -5.24 -9.05 -8.86
N PRO A 59 -6.15 -8.07 -8.90
CA PRO A 59 -5.88 -6.75 -9.50
C PRO A 59 -4.86 -5.93 -8.71
N ALA A 60 -4.74 -6.17 -7.40
CA ALA A 60 -3.76 -5.53 -6.53
C ALA A 60 -2.34 -6.10 -6.69
N GLU A 61 -2.16 -7.18 -7.46
CA GLU A 61 -0.86 -7.81 -7.70
C GLU A 61 -0.18 -8.27 -6.39
N VAL A 62 -0.96 -8.86 -5.48
CA VAL A 62 -0.47 -9.34 -4.16
C VAL A 62 0.44 -10.56 -4.36
N PRO A 63 1.67 -10.60 -3.82
CA PRO A 63 2.53 -11.76 -3.97
C PRO A 63 1.95 -12.98 -3.25
N LEU A 64 2.04 -14.15 -3.87
CA LEU A 64 1.70 -15.41 -3.21
C LEU A 64 2.83 -15.80 -2.24
N TYR A 65 2.48 -15.96 -0.97
CA TYR A 65 3.38 -16.40 0.09
C TYR A 65 2.65 -17.24 1.15
N ASP A 66 3.41 -18.04 1.89
CA ASP A 66 2.94 -18.76 3.07
C ASP A 66 2.80 -17.80 4.25
N GLU A 67 1.61 -17.69 4.84
CA GLU A 67 1.36 -16.74 5.92
C GLU A 67 2.11 -17.06 7.22
N ALA A 68 2.53 -18.30 7.47
CA ALA A 68 3.24 -18.72 8.67
C ALA A 68 4.74 -18.44 8.61
N THR A 69 5.33 -18.43 7.40
CA THR A 69 6.78 -18.25 7.17
C THR A 69 7.13 -16.95 6.43
N MET A 70 6.17 -16.40 5.70
CA MET A 70 6.32 -15.32 4.71
C MET A 70 7.19 -15.68 3.49
N GLU A 71 7.46 -16.97 3.27
CA GLU A 71 8.16 -17.45 2.08
C GLU A 71 7.22 -17.41 0.87
N THR A 72 7.70 -16.89 -0.26
CA THR A 72 6.95 -16.85 -1.50
C THR A 72 6.87 -18.23 -2.16
N ASN A 73 6.20 -18.34 -3.31
CA ASN A 73 6.28 -19.56 -4.13
C ASN A 73 7.70 -19.84 -4.69
N VAL A 74 8.65 -18.92 -4.53
CA VAL A 74 10.05 -19.09 -4.94
C VAL A 74 10.86 -19.47 -3.69
N PRO A 75 11.42 -20.69 -3.62
CA PRO A 75 12.15 -21.16 -2.43
C PRO A 75 13.31 -20.24 -2.06
N GLY A 76 13.43 -19.92 -0.77
CA GLY A 76 14.45 -19.01 -0.24
C GLY A 76 14.17 -17.53 -0.44
N LEU A 77 13.06 -17.15 -1.11
CA LEU A 77 12.65 -15.76 -1.29
C LEU A 77 11.45 -15.43 -0.40
N TYR A 78 11.59 -14.39 0.42
CA TYR A 78 10.61 -13.99 1.42
C TYR A 78 10.10 -12.57 1.15
N VAL A 79 8.88 -12.27 1.60
CA VAL A 79 8.30 -10.93 1.51
C VAL A 79 7.96 -10.37 2.90
N ALA A 80 8.23 -9.09 3.13
CA ALA A 80 7.95 -8.41 4.38
C ALA A 80 7.49 -6.98 4.15
N GLY A 81 6.88 -6.37 5.18
CA GLY A 81 6.41 -4.99 5.08
C GLY A 81 5.20 -4.82 4.16
N THR A 82 5.03 -3.60 3.66
CA THR A 82 3.98 -3.19 2.72
C THR A 82 4.04 -3.95 1.39
N ALA A 83 5.21 -4.47 1.02
CA ALA A 83 5.40 -5.25 -0.20
C ALA A 83 4.58 -6.55 -0.23
N ALA A 84 4.18 -7.07 0.94
CA ALA A 84 3.28 -8.21 1.04
C ALA A 84 1.85 -7.87 0.56
N GLY A 85 1.47 -6.60 0.50
CA GLY A 85 0.11 -6.17 0.16
C GLY A 85 -0.12 -5.77 -1.30
N GLY A 86 0.92 -5.80 -2.16
CA GLY A 86 0.81 -5.28 -3.53
C GLY A 86 0.36 -3.81 -3.57
N THR A 87 -0.44 -3.45 -4.57
CA THR A 87 -1.12 -2.15 -4.65
C THR A 87 -2.34 -2.14 -3.74
N GLN A 88 -2.19 -1.57 -2.56
CA GLN A 88 -3.24 -1.55 -1.54
C GLN A 88 -4.31 -0.47 -1.84
N GLU A 89 -5.54 -0.90 -2.06
CA GLU A 89 -6.71 0.01 -2.08
C GLU A 89 -7.14 0.42 -0.67
N ARG A 90 -7.09 -0.54 0.26
CA ARG A 90 -7.18 -0.32 1.71
C ARG A 90 -5.82 -0.60 2.30
N PHE A 91 -5.19 0.41 2.88
CA PHE A 91 -3.89 0.26 3.51
C PHE A 91 -4.05 -0.55 4.79
N THR A 92 -3.74 -1.85 4.74
CA THR A 92 -3.80 -2.75 5.91
C THR A 92 -2.38 -3.14 6.35
N HIS A 93 -1.45 -3.19 5.40
CA HIS A 93 -0.03 -3.35 5.65
C HIS A 93 0.64 -1.98 5.82
N PHE A 94 0.96 -1.66 7.07
CA PHE A 94 1.75 -0.51 7.47
C PHE A 94 3.01 -0.95 8.17
N ILE A 95 3.93 0.00 8.40
CA ILE A 95 5.11 -0.22 9.23
C ILE A 95 4.70 -0.84 10.57
N SER A 96 3.67 -0.30 11.25
CA SER A 96 3.23 -0.80 12.56
C SER A 96 2.66 -2.22 12.53
N THR A 97 1.94 -2.60 11.48
CA THR A 97 1.25 -3.89 11.42
C THR A 97 2.09 -5.03 10.84
N THR A 98 3.21 -4.73 10.18
CA THR A 98 3.98 -5.73 9.43
C THR A 98 5.27 -6.19 10.10
N HIS A 99 5.65 -5.64 11.26
CA HIS A 99 6.88 -6.05 11.97
C HIS A 99 6.93 -7.53 12.31
N HIS A 100 5.76 -8.15 12.55
CA HIS A 100 5.68 -9.58 12.83
C HIS A 100 6.14 -10.47 11.65
N HIS A 101 6.18 -9.97 10.42
CA HIS A 101 6.71 -10.71 9.25
C HIS A 101 8.16 -11.13 9.51
N VAL A 102 8.98 -10.26 10.10
CA VAL A 102 10.41 -10.54 10.37
C VAL A 102 10.58 -11.71 11.32
N ILE A 103 9.72 -11.82 12.34
CA ILE A 103 9.77 -12.94 13.30
C ILE A 103 9.57 -14.27 12.57
N LYS A 104 8.56 -14.32 11.69
CA LYS A 104 8.21 -15.50 10.90
C LYS A 104 9.36 -15.93 10.00
N ILE A 105 9.94 -14.96 9.28
CA ILE A 105 11.07 -15.17 8.36
C ILE A 105 12.30 -15.68 9.11
N VAL A 106 12.72 -14.99 10.17
CA VAL A 106 13.92 -15.39 10.92
C VAL A 106 13.75 -16.78 11.55
N ARG A 107 12.58 -17.06 12.12
CA ARG A 107 12.25 -18.38 12.65
C ARG A 107 12.30 -19.45 11.58
N HIS A 108 11.81 -19.17 10.37
CA HIS A 108 11.83 -20.13 9.27
C HIS A 108 13.26 -20.40 8.77
N ILE A 109 14.07 -19.35 8.62
CA ILE A 109 15.45 -19.47 8.12
C ILE A 109 16.37 -20.14 9.15
N THR A 110 16.22 -19.80 10.43
CA THR A 110 17.23 -20.14 11.46
C THR A 110 16.74 -21.13 12.52
N GLY A 111 15.44 -21.37 12.61
CA GLY A 111 14.81 -22.08 13.74
C GLY A 111 14.72 -21.25 15.03
N ILE A 112 15.32 -20.05 15.08
CA ILE A 112 15.37 -19.20 16.27
C ILE A 112 14.25 -18.16 16.20
N THR A 113 13.51 -17.99 17.30
CA THR A 113 12.54 -16.89 17.44
C THR A 113 13.25 -15.66 18.04
N PRO A 114 13.32 -14.53 17.31
CA PRO A 114 13.93 -13.30 17.85
C PRO A 114 13.21 -12.82 19.10
N GLN A 115 13.97 -12.51 20.16
CA GLN A 115 13.41 -11.99 21.41
C GLN A 115 13.14 -10.47 21.37
N HIS A 116 13.87 -9.74 20.53
CA HIS A 116 13.73 -8.30 20.37
C HIS A 116 13.10 -7.98 19.02
N ILE A 117 11.92 -7.38 19.06
CA ILE A 117 11.13 -7.08 17.87
C ILE A 117 10.64 -5.64 18.02
N GLY A 118 10.68 -4.87 16.93
CA GLY A 118 10.04 -3.56 16.89
C GLY A 118 8.52 -3.68 16.84
N SER A 119 7.87 -4.18 17.87
CA SER A 119 6.41 -4.35 17.91
C SER A 119 5.68 -3.06 18.30
N VAL A 120 4.38 -2.96 17.98
CA VAL A 120 3.54 -1.80 18.38
C VAL A 120 3.52 -1.59 19.90
N PRO A 121 3.41 -2.63 20.77
CA PRO A 121 3.44 -2.45 22.22
C PRO A 121 4.75 -1.87 22.78
N THR A 122 5.88 -2.09 22.10
CA THR A 122 7.18 -1.50 22.50
C THR A 122 7.44 -0.13 21.86
N ARG A 123 6.51 0.36 21.03
CA ARG A 123 6.57 1.67 20.37
C ARG A 123 5.53 2.61 20.95
N ASN A 124 5.94 3.82 21.29
CA ASN A 124 5.05 4.90 21.72
C ASN A 124 4.33 5.50 20.50
N ASN A 125 3.39 4.76 19.89
CA ASN A 125 2.59 5.22 18.75
C ASN A 125 1.14 5.48 19.18
N ALA A 126 0.54 6.55 18.64
CA ALA A 126 -0.83 6.96 18.95
C ALA A 126 -1.93 6.09 18.31
N VAL A 127 -1.58 5.08 17.51
CA VAL A 127 -2.54 4.27 16.72
C VAL A 127 -2.42 2.80 17.10
N THR A 128 -3.55 2.19 17.46
CA THR A 128 -3.69 0.81 17.95
C THR A 128 -3.93 -0.19 16.82
N TYR A 129 -3.72 -1.49 17.09
CA TYR A 129 -3.94 -2.57 16.12
C TYR A 129 -5.43 -2.73 15.72
N GLU A 130 -6.34 -2.52 16.67
CA GLU A 130 -7.79 -2.57 16.41
C GLU A 130 -8.26 -1.44 15.49
N GLU A 131 -7.71 -0.23 15.64
CA GLU A 131 -7.99 0.90 14.74
C GLU A 131 -7.50 0.64 13.31
N VAL A 132 -6.40 -0.10 13.13
CA VAL A 132 -5.92 -0.46 11.79
C VAL A 132 -6.83 -1.52 11.14
N LYS A 133 -7.31 -2.51 11.91
CA LYS A 133 -8.23 -3.53 11.39
C LYS A 133 -9.60 -2.97 10.96
N ALA A 134 -10.01 -1.85 11.52
CA ALA A 134 -11.31 -1.24 11.27
C ALA A 134 -11.38 -0.39 9.98
N ASN A 135 -10.24 -0.14 9.31
CA ASN A 135 -10.15 0.61 8.04
C ASN A 135 -10.15 -0.33 6.82
#